data_AF-A0A8S4NI72-F1
#
_entry.id   AF-A0A8S4NI72-F1
#
_cell.length_a   1.000
_cell.length_b   1.000
_cell.length_c   1.000
_cell.angle_alpha   90.00
_cell.angle_beta   90.00
_cell.angle_gamma   90.00
#
_symmetry.space_group_name_H-M   'P 1'
#
loop_
_entity.id
_entity.type
_entity.pdbx_description
1 polymer ?
#
loop_
_entity_poly.entity_id
_entity_poly.type
_entity_poly.pdbx_seq_one_letter_code
_entity_poly.pdbx_strand_id
1 'polypeptide(L)'
;SVSATVNAGPLAYATAFLEKAVVHKFDMDKVKILKEMFKKFVRVCSAALELNSDLIQSDQYEYHESLRTNFHDMVEKLQDMFGEILMDGDASIGSRSSLTFFNVISSTGTTSTV
;
A
#
# COMPACT_ATOMS: atom_id res chain seq x y z
N SER A 1 -7.94 10.65 0.70
CA SER A 1 -7.63 10.63 -0.74
C SER A 1 -6.14 10.76 -0.93
N VAL A 2 -5.59 10.15 -1.99
CA VAL A 2 -4.15 10.07 -2.29
C VAL A 2 -3.66 11.18 -3.23
N SER A 3 -4.58 11.98 -3.81
CA SER A 3 -4.26 12.99 -4.84
C SER A 3 -4.93 14.35 -4.56
N ALA A 4 -4.84 14.83 -3.32
CA ALA A 4 -5.39 16.16 -2.97
C ALA A 4 -4.57 17.28 -3.66
N THR A 5 -5.22 18.11 -4.48
CA THR A 5 -4.55 19.17 -5.26
C THR A 5 -4.92 20.59 -4.85
N VAL A 6 -6.13 20.80 -4.33
CA VAL A 6 -6.62 22.13 -3.90
C VAL A 6 -6.50 22.38 -2.40
N ASN A 7 -6.33 21.31 -1.61
CA ASN A 7 -6.21 21.33 -0.16
C ASN A 7 -4.90 20.69 0.27
N ALA A 8 -4.45 20.98 1.50
CA ALA A 8 -3.19 20.49 2.05
C ALA A 8 -3.05 18.95 2.12
N GLY A 9 -4.18 18.23 2.08
CA GLY A 9 -4.20 16.76 2.02
C GLY A 9 -3.77 16.07 3.32
N PRO A 10 -3.79 14.73 3.35
CA PRO A 10 -3.50 13.94 4.55
C PRO A 10 -2.05 14.11 5.05
N LEU A 11 -1.09 14.28 4.15
CA LEU A 11 0.31 14.46 4.54
C LEU A 11 0.55 15.73 5.36
N ALA A 12 -0.17 16.82 5.10
CA ALA A 12 -0.03 18.03 5.91
C ALA A 12 -0.38 17.81 7.38
N TYR A 13 -1.42 17.01 7.66
CA TYR A 13 -1.76 16.63 9.03
C TYR A 13 -0.69 15.72 9.64
N ALA A 14 -0.18 14.74 8.89
CA ALA A 14 0.89 13.87 9.37
C ALA A 14 2.16 14.66 9.69
N THR A 15 2.60 15.56 8.81
CA THR A 15 3.77 16.42 9.05
C THR A 15 3.57 17.30 10.28
N ALA A 16 2.40 17.92 10.45
CA ALA A 16 2.15 18.82 11.57
C ALA A 16 2.21 18.14 12.95
N PHE A 17 1.83 16.86 13.04
CA PHE A 17 1.61 16.18 14.33
C PHE A 17 2.49 14.95 14.58
N LEU A 18 3.03 14.33 13.52
CA LEU A 18 3.74 13.06 13.59
C LEU A 18 5.21 13.15 13.18
N GLU A 19 5.66 14.32 12.70
CA GLU A 19 7.06 14.53 12.35
C GLU A 19 7.96 14.42 13.59
N LYS A 20 9.07 13.68 13.45
CA LYS A 20 10.02 13.37 14.54
C LYS A 20 10.47 14.62 15.30
N ALA A 21 10.63 15.74 14.60
CA ALA A 21 11.07 17.01 15.16
C ALA A 21 10.06 17.68 16.11
N VAL A 22 8.76 17.38 15.98
CA VAL A 22 7.69 18.06 16.75
C VAL A 22 6.81 17.12 17.56
N VAL A 23 6.82 15.81 17.26
CA VAL A 23 5.94 14.81 17.88
C VAL A 23 6.02 14.78 19.41
N HIS A 24 7.21 15.04 19.98
CA HIS A 24 7.46 15.09 21.43
C HIS A 24 6.72 16.23 22.15
N LYS A 25 6.16 17.20 21.42
CA LYS A 25 5.39 18.32 21.96
C LYS A 25 3.92 17.97 22.20
N PHE A 26 3.48 16.81 21.74
CA PHE A 26 2.09 16.38 21.80
C PHE A 26 1.89 15.22 22.78
N ASP A 27 0.64 15.07 23.23
CA ASP A 27 0.20 13.95 24.05
C ASP A 27 0.38 12.63 23.29
N MET A 28 1.16 11.71 23.88
CA MET A 28 1.53 10.45 23.25
C MET A 28 0.33 9.55 22.96
N ASP A 29 -0.73 9.60 23.76
CA ASP A 29 -1.94 8.81 23.51
C ASP A 29 -2.66 9.31 22.26
N LYS A 30 -2.71 10.64 22.08
CA LYS A 30 -3.29 11.25 20.87
C LYS A 30 -2.44 10.99 19.63
N VAL A 31 -1.11 11.07 19.77
CA VAL A 31 -0.17 10.70 18.69
C VAL A 31 -0.39 9.25 18.26
N LYS A 32 -0.52 8.33 19.22
CA LYS A 32 -0.79 6.92 18.93
C LYS A 32 -2.11 6.73 18.20
N ILE A 33 -3.19 7.36 18.66
CA ILE A 33 -4.50 7.31 17.98
C ILE A 33 -4.38 7.83 16.54
N LEU A 34 -3.68 8.95 16.33
CA LEU A 34 -3.52 9.52 15.00
C LEU A 34 -2.72 8.57 14.08
N LYS A 35 -1.64 7.95 14.57
CA LYS A 35 -0.90 6.92 13.82
C LYS A 35 -1.80 5.75 13.42
N GLU A 36 -2.64 5.24 14.33
CA GLU A 36 -3.57 4.16 14.02
C GLU A 36 -4.64 4.56 13.00
N MET A 37 -5.11 5.81 13.03
CA MET A 37 -6.02 6.33 12.01
C MET A 37 -5.36 6.39 10.63
N PHE A 38 -4.10 6.81 10.55
CA PHE A 38 -3.33 6.79 9.29
C PHE A 38 -3.06 5.36 8.79
N LYS A 39 -2.77 4.40 9.66
CA LYS A 39 -2.66 2.98 9.28
C LYS A 39 -3.95 2.47 8.65
N LYS A 40 -5.10 2.77 9.27
CA LYS A 40 -6.41 2.43 8.71
C LYS A 40 -6.65 3.13 7.37
N PHE A 41 -6.33 4.40 7.28
CA PHE A 41 -6.45 5.18 6.04
C PHE A 41 -5.63 4.58 4.90
N VAL A 42 -4.36 4.22 5.15
CA VAL A 42 -3.48 3.57 4.17
C VAL A 42 -4.05 2.24 3.69
N ARG A 43 -4.57 1.40 4.60
CA ARG A 43 -5.24 0.13 4.23
C ARG A 43 -6.46 0.34 3.33
N VAL A 44 -7.33 1.29 3.69
CA VAL A 44 -8.54 1.61 2.90
C VAL A 44 -8.16 2.16 1.52
N CYS A 45 -7.14 3.02 1.44
CA CYS A 45 -6.66 3.53 0.16
C CYS A 45 -6.07 2.45 -0.73
N SER A 46 -5.31 1.49 -0.18
CA SER A 46 -4.80 0.33 -0.95
C SER A 46 -5.93 -0.49 -1.54
N ALA A 47 -6.88 -0.92 -0.71
CA ALA A 47 -8.02 -1.72 -1.16
C ALA A 47 -8.88 -0.98 -2.20
N ALA A 48 -9.05 0.34 -2.04
CA ALA A 48 -9.76 1.16 -3.02
C ALA A 48 -9.01 1.26 -4.35
N LEU A 49 -7.67 1.33 -4.33
CA LEU A 49 -6.86 1.34 -5.55
C LEU A 49 -6.90 -0.02 -6.25
N GLU A 50 -6.79 -1.12 -5.52
CA GLU A 50 -6.92 -2.48 -6.09
C GLU A 50 -8.29 -2.68 -6.75
N LEU A 51 -9.38 -2.30 -6.07
CA LEU A 51 -10.71 -2.37 -6.69
C LEU A 51 -10.82 -1.44 -7.91
N ASN A 52 -10.19 -0.26 -7.85
CA ASN A 52 -10.20 0.67 -8.95
C ASN A 52 -9.42 0.12 -10.17
N SER A 53 -8.32 -0.63 -9.99
CA SER A 53 -7.60 -1.23 -11.13
C SER A 53 -8.44 -2.24 -11.91
N ASP A 54 -9.39 -2.90 -11.24
CA ASP A 54 -10.25 -3.89 -11.89
C ASP A 54 -11.42 -3.24 -12.66
N LEU A 55 -11.79 -2.00 -12.30
CA LEU A 55 -12.98 -1.32 -12.81
C LEU A 55 -12.70 -0.29 -13.91
N ILE A 56 -11.46 0.20 -14.01
CA ILE A 56 -11.09 1.25 -14.97
C ILE A 56 -11.17 0.78 -16.43
N GLN A 57 -11.48 1.72 -17.32
CA GLN A 57 -11.36 1.52 -18.76
C GLN A 57 -9.94 1.86 -19.26
N SER A 58 -9.60 1.45 -20.49
CA SER A 58 -8.25 1.57 -21.03
C SER A 58 -7.73 3.01 -21.10
N ASP A 59 -8.61 3.98 -21.36
CA ASP A 59 -8.30 5.41 -21.41
C ASP A 59 -8.03 6.02 -20.02
N GLN A 60 -8.36 5.30 -18.94
CA GLN A 60 -8.15 5.73 -17.56
C GLN A 60 -6.88 5.15 -16.91
N TYR A 61 -6.14 4.30 -17.64
CA TYR A 61 -4.96 3.60 -17.11
C TYR A 61 -3.86 4.55 -16.62
N GLU A 62 -3.53 5.58 -17.41
CA GLU A 62 -2.47 6.53 -17.03
C GLU A 62 -2.81 7.29 -15.75
N TYR A 63 -4.08 7.68 -15.59
CA TYR A 63 -4.56 8.31 -14.37
C TYR A 63 -4.46 7.36 -13.18
N HIS A 64 -4.81 6.08 -13.36
CA HIS A 64 -4.67 5.07 -12.31
C HIS A 64 -3.21 4.89 -11.86
N GLU A 65 -2.26 4.80 -12.79
CA GLU A 65 -0.82 4.71 -12.45
C GLU A 65 -0.33 5.96 -11.70
N SER A 66 -0.84 7.14 -12.05
CA SER A 66 -0.57 8.36 -11.27
C SER A 66 -1.10 8.26 -9.84
N LEU A 67 -2.33 7.75 -9.64
CA LEU A 67 -2.87 7.52 -8.29
C LEU A 67 -2.04 6.51 -7.48
N ARG A 68 -1.55 5.45 -8.13
CA ARG A 68 -0.69 4.44 -7.49
C ARG A 68 0.65 5.04 -7.07
N THR A 69 1.30 5.80 -7.95
CA THR A 69 2.54 6.52 -7.63
C THR A 69 2.35 7.47 -6.45
N ASN A 70 1.29 8.30 -6.49
CA ASN A 70 0.98 9.23 -5.41
C ASN A 70 0.71 8.52 -4.07
N PHE A 71 0.04 7.36 -4.10
CA PHE A 71 -0.18 6.54 -2.92
C PHE A 71 1.13 5.99 -2.36
N HIS A 72 2.01 5.45 -3.22
CA HIS A 72 3.31 4.94 -2.81
C HIS A 72 4.15 6.03 -2.12
N ASP A 73 4.29 7.20 -2.75
CA ASP A 73 5.03 8.34 -2.18
C ASP A 73 4.46 8.80 -0.83
N MET A 74 3.14 8.74 -0.68
CA MET A 74 2.48 9.05 0.59
C MET A 74 2.80 8.02 1.67
N VAL A 75 2.77 6.73 1.34
CA VAL A 75 3.10 5.65 2.28
C VAL A 75 4.56 5.75 2.72
N GLU A 76 5.49 5.98 1.80
CA GLU A 76 6.91 6.15 2.11
C GLU A 76 7.16 7.32 3.10
N LYS A 77 6.55 8.48 2.84
CA LYS A 77 6.63 9.64 3.75
C LYS A 77 6.04 9.34 5.13
N LEU A 78 4.93 8.60 5.18
CA LEU A 78 4.34 8.19 6.45
C LEU A 78 5.24 7.19 7.20
N GLN A 79 5.87 6.25 6.51
CA GLN A 79 6.82 5.29 7.11
C GLN A 79 8.02 6.01 7.72
N ASP A 80 8.59 7.00 7.03
CA ASP A 80 9.68 7.80 7.60
C ASP A 80 9.23 8.52 8.88
N MET A 81 8.09 9.21 8.87
CA MET A 81 7.57 9.88 10.06
C MET A 81 7.29 8.91 11.22
N PHE A 82 6.76 7.72 10.92
CA PHE A 82 6.33 6.80 11.96
C PHE A 82 7.50 6.02 12.56
N GLY A 83 8.56 5.83 11.77
CA GLY A 83 9.70 4.98 12.10
C GLY A 83 9.36 3.48 12.05
N GLU A 84 8.31 3.11 11.31
CA GLU A 84 7.83 1.73 11.19
C GLU A 84 7.34 1.44 9.77
N ILE A 85 7.30 0.16 9.41
CA ILE A 85 6.81 -0.28 8.11
C ILE A 85 5.26 -0.29 8.15
N LEU A 86 4.62 0.44 7.23
CA LEU A 86 3.16 0.57 7.15
C LEU A 86 2.51 -0.42 6.19
N MET A 87 3.29 -0.94 5.24
CA MET A 87 2.91 -1.95 4.28
C MET A 87 4.02 -2.99 4.20
N ASP A 88 3.69 -4.26 4.42
CA ASP A 88 4.63 -5.35 4.16
C ASP A 88 4.85 -5.41 2.65
N GLY A 89 6.10 -5.57 2.21
CA GLY A 89 6.54 -5.40 0.81
C GLY A 89 5.98 -6.42 -0.19
N ASP A 90 4.90 -7.12 0.16
CA ASP A 90 4.25 -8.21 -0.59
C ASP A 90 2.72 -8.03 -0.72
N ALA A 91 2.21 -6.81 -0.63
CA ALA A 91 0.95 -6.50 -1.31
C ALA A 91 1.24 -6.44 -2.81
N SER A 92 1.15 -7.60 -3.47
CA SER A 92 1.45 -7.86 -4.88
C SER A 92 0.82 -6.85 -5.84
N ILE A 93 1.46 -5.69 -6.03
CA ILE A 93 1.07 -4.63 -6.98
C ILE A 93 1.55 -4.93 -8.41
N GLY A 94 2.13 -6.10 -8.70
CA GLY A 94 2.66 -6.39 -10.05
C GLY A 94 2.86 -7.82 -10.51
N SER A 95 2.50 -8.87 -9.77
CA SER A 95 2.63 -10.23 -10.32
C SER A 95 1.73 -11.25 -9.64
N ARG A 96 0.52 -11.41 -10.17
CA ARG A 96 -0.07 -12.73 -10.28
C ARG A 96 -0.20 -13.06 -11.76
N SER A 97 0.97 -13.17 -12.41
CA SER A 97 1.03 -13.88 -13.69
C SER A 97 0.63 -15.33 -13.41
N SER A 98 -0.59 -15.64 -13.81
CA SER A 98 -1.09 -16.98 -14.11
C SER A 98 0.05 -17.82 -14.71
N LEU A 99 0.40 -18.98 -14.12
CA LEU A 99 0.89 -20.22 -14.77
C LEU A 99 1.56 -21.25 -13.83
N THR A 100 1.93 -20.92 -12.59
CA THR A 100 2.72 -21.88 -11.76
C THR A 100 1.90 -23.02 -11.14
N PHE A 101 0.56 -22.95 -11.14
CA PHE A 101 -0.28 -23.98 -10.51
C PHE A 101 -0.55 -25.22 -11.39
N PHE A 102 -0.17 -25.24 -12.68
CA PHE A 102 -0.54 -26.33 -13.59
C PHE A 102 0.55 -27.38 -13.88
N ASN A 103 1.74 -27.30 -13.27
CA ASN A 103 2.87 -28.14 -13.70
C ASN A 103 3.42 -29.14 -12.68
N VAL A 104 2.64 -29.62 -11.70
CA VAL A 104 3.09 -30.68 -10.78
C VAL A 104 2.11 -31.85 -10.62
N ILE A 105 1.38 -32.19 -11.69
CA ILE A 105 0.64 -33.46 -11.75
C ILE A 105 0.97 -34.16 -13.06
N SER A 106 2.03 -34.99 -13.03
CA SER A 106 2.36 -36.16 -13.89
C SER A 106 3.89 -36.37 -13.79
N SER A 107 4.45 -37.50 -13.40
CA SER A 107 4.04 -38.88 -13.61
C SER A 107 4.56 -39.79 -12.49
N THR A 108 3.68 -40.67 -12.03
CA THR A 108 4.06 -41.95 -11.44
C THR A 108 4.63 -42.82 -12.56
N GLY A 109 5.94 -43.06 -12.53
CA GLY A 109 6.62 -44.03 -13.38
C GLY A 109 7.14 -45.18 -12.55
N THR A 110 6.35 -46.23 -12.40
CA THR A 110 6.79 -47.54 -11.97
C THR A 110 7.85 -48.09 -12.93
N THR A 111 9.01 -48.50 -12.43
CA THR A 111 9.90 -49.41 -13.17
C THR A 111 10.56 -50.40 -12.22
N SER A 112 10.25 -51.68 -12.46
CA SER A 112 10.82 -52.89 -11.88
C SER A 112 12.27 -53.16 -12.33
N THR A 113 12.90 -54.13 -11.64
CA THR A 113 14.15 -54.89 -11.93
C THR A 113 15.47 -54.18 -11.58
N VAL A 114 16.43 -54.80 -10.88
CA VAL A 114 16.83 -56.23 -10.75
C VAL A 114 16.83 -56.71 -9.30
#